data_AF-A0A9Q1FKG4-F1
#
_entry.id   AF-A0A9Q1FKG4-F1
#
_cell.length_a   1.000
_cell.length_b   1.000
_cell.length_c   1.000
_cell.angle_alpha   90.00
_cell.angle_beta   90.00
_cell.angle_gamma   90.00
#
_symmetry.space_group_name_H-M   'P 1'
#
loop_
_entity.id
_entity.type
_entity.pdbx_description
1 polymer ?
#
loop_
_entity_poly.entity_id
_entity_poly.type
_entity_poly.pdbx_seq_one_letter_code
_entity_poly.pdbx_strand_id
1 'polypeptide(L)'
;MSWIPSMQEKYNKPDSEKDLSEAEKMMLSFHEEEEGLPESFLSNFPSLIKVDIHAKVTDPSVAKSMMGCLLSSLKANGSHGAFCEVRQTDKRMLDFYSKLGCFEVAKMEGFPKDVIIMGRSL
;
A
#
# COMPACT_ATOMS: atom_id res chain seq x y z
N MET A 1 -19.87 -4.26 1.88
CA MET A 1 -19.01 -3.06 1.91
C MET A 1 -18.99 -2.47 0.52
N SER A 2 -19.24 -1.17 0.37
CA SER A 2 -19.27 -0.48 -0.93
C SER A 2 -18.55 0.87 -0.83
N TRP A 3 -17.25 0.82 -0.45
CA TRP A 3 -16.43 2.02 -0.30
C TRP A 3 -16.37 2.86 -1.58
N ILE A 4 -16.10 2.21 -2.72
CA ILE A 4 -15.98 2.90 -4.01
C ILE A 4 -17.28 3.61 -4.42
N PRO A 5 -18.46 2.95 -4.43
CA PRO A 5 -19.73 3.65 -4.69
C PRO A 5 -19.96 4.87 -3.79
N SER A 6 -19.62 4.77 -2.50
CA SER A 6 -19.76 5.91 -1.57
C SER A 6 -18.76 7.05 -1.86
N MET A 7 -17.55 6.73 -2.34
CA MET A 7 -16.59 7.76 -2.76
C MET A 7 -17.03 8.42 -4.07
N GLN A 8 -17.59 7.68 -5.01
CA GLN A 8 -18.09 8.21 -6.29
C GLN A 8 -19.27 9.19 -6.09
N GLU A 9 -20.16 8.90 -5.15
CA GLU A 9 -21.27 9.81 -4.78
C GLU A 9 -20.75 11.10 -4.13
N LYS A 10 -19.74 10.99 -3.26
CA LYS A 10 -19.17 12.15 -2.55
C LYS A 10 -18.29 13.02 -3.46
N TYR A 11 -17.56 12.40 -4.38
CA TYR A 11 -16.59 13.06 -5.24
C TYR A 11 -16.98 12.83 -6.70
N ASN A 12 -17.75 13.76 -7.26
CA ASN A 12 -18.19 13.69 -8.65
C ASN A 12 -17.01 13.61 -9.61
N LYS A 13 -17.18 12.87 -10.72
CA LYS A 13 -16.16 12.73 -11.75
C LYS A 13 -15.81 14.11 -12.33
N PRO A 14 -14.54 14.54 -12.26
CA PRO A 14 -14.13 15.83 -12.81
C PRO A 14 -14.10 15.79 -14.34
N ASP A 15 -14.18 16.97 -14.93
CA ASP A 15 -14.13 17.19 -16.38
C ASP A 15 -12.71 16.94 -16.90
N SER A 16 -12.52 15.81 -17.60
CA SER A 16 -11.21 15.31 -18.04
C SER A 16 -10.58 16.13 -19.18
N GLU A 17 -11.31 17.08 -19.77
CA GLU A 17 -10.82 17.93 -20.87
C GLU A 17 -9.97 19.12 -20.41
N LYS A 18 -9.79 19.30 -19.09
CA LYS A 18 -9.01 20.39 -18.49
C LYS A 18 -7.75 19.88 -17.80
N ASP A 19 -6.79 20.78 -17.60
CA ASP A 19 -5.67 20.53 -16.69
C ASP A 19 -6.20 20.33 -15.26
N LEU A 20 -6.20 19.07 -14.81
CA LEU A 20 -6.69 18.68 -13.50
C LEU A 20 -5.71 19.05 -12.40
N SER A 21 -6.20 19.64 -11.31
CA SER A 21 -5.46 19.78 -10.06
C SER A 21 -5.17 18.42 -9.42
N GLU A 22 -4.22 18.36 -8.48
CA GLU A 22 -3.91 17.12 -7.74
C GLU A 22 -5.13 16.55 -6.99
N ALA A 23 -6.00 17.43 -6.49
CA ALA A 23 -7.25 17.02 -5.85
C ALA A 23 -8.22 16.41 -6.86
N GLU A 24 -8.36 17.00 -8.05
CA GLU A 24 -9.21 16.46 -9.11
C GLU A 24 -8.67 15.14 -9.67
N LYS A 25 -7.36 14.97 -9.79
CA LYS A 25 -6.75 13.67 -10.15
C LYS A 25 -7.11 12.58 -9.12
N MET A 26 -7.06 12.91 -7.83
CA MET A 26 -7.47 12.00 -6.74
C MET A 26 -8.97 11.71 -6.77
N MET A 27 -9.80 12.69 -7.16
CA MET A 27 -11.24 12.45 -7.33
C MET A 27 -11.50 11.54 -8.53
N LEU A 28 -10.80 11.76 -9.65
CA LEU A 28 -10.90 10.96 -10.85
C LEU A 28 -10.54 9.49 -10.59
N SER A 29 -9.54 9.21 -9.75
CA SER A 29 -9.13 7.83 -9.45
C SER A 29 -10.21 6.98 -8.76
N PHE A 30 -11.25 7.58 -8.16
CA PHE A 30 -12.40 6.82 -7.66
C PHE A 30 -13.34 6.31 -8.77
N HIS A 31 -13.21 6.84 -9.98
CA HIS A 31 -14.05 6.51 -11.15
C HIS A 31 -13.30 5.69 -12.20
N GLU A 32 -12.03 5.39 -11.97
CA GLU A 32 -11.19 4.57 -12.84
C GLU A 32 -11.12 3.14 -12.29
N GLU A 33 -10.91 2.18 -13.20
CA GLU A 33 -10.69 0.79 -12.81
C GLU A 33 -9.25 0.61 -12.34
N GLU A 34 -9.07 0.20 -11.09
CA GLU A 34 -7.74 -0.06 -10.52
C GLU A 34 -7.28 -1.45 -10.97
N GLU A 35 -6.18 -1.50 -11.74
CA GLU A 35 -5.54 -2.76 -12.08
C GLU A 35 -5.03 -3.42 -10.79
N GLY A 36 -5.65 -4.56 -10.44
CA GLY A 36 -5.24 -5.35 -9.30
C GLY A 36 -3.89 -6.05 -9.51
N LEU A 37 -3.26 -6.44 -8.41
CA LEU A 37 -2.06 -7.26 -8.47
C LEU A 37 -2.37 -8.69 -8.96
N PRO A 38 -1.42 -9.38 -9.62
CA PRO A 38 -1.64 -10.75 -10.10
C PRO A 38 -2.09 -11.69 -8.98
N GLU A 39 -3.07 -12.56 -9.25
CA GLU A 39 -3.58 -13.53 -8.25
C GLU A 39 -2.47 -14.44 -7.71
N SER A 40 -1.50 -14.81 -8.55
CA SER A 40 -0.34 -15.61 -8.16
C SER A 40 0.58 -14.91 -7.15
N PHE A 41 0.61 -13.57 -7.17
CA PHE A 41 1.29 -12.79 -6.15
C PHE A 41 0.48 -12.77 -4.86
N LEU A 42 -0.82 -12.49 -4.95
CA LEU A 42 -1.73 -12.43 -3.80
C LEU A 42 -1.87 -13.79 -3.09
N SER A 43 -1.73 -14.91 -3.82
CA SER A 43 -1.69 -16.25 -3.25
C SER A 43 -0.45 -16.52 -2.40
N ASN A 44 0.61 -15.72 -2.53
CA ASN A 44 1.82 -15.79 -1.70
C ASN A 44 1.82 -14.71 -0.61
N PHE A 45 1.26 -13.53 -0.90
CA PHE A 45 1.18 -12.38 0.00
C PHE A 45 -0.26 -11.86 0.11
N PRO A 46 -1.15 -12.56 0.85
CA PRO A 46 -2.57 -12.23 0.90
C PRO A 46 -2.91 -10.97 1.70
N SER A 47 -1.97 -10.40 2.45
CA SER A 47 -2.20 -9.23 3.30
C SER A 47 -1.45 -7.99 2.82
N LEU A 48 -2.18 -6.94 2.44
CA LEU A 48 -1.63 -5.62 2.17
C LEU A 48 -1.49 -4.82 3.49
N ILE A 49 -0.32 -4.23 3.70
CA ILE A 49 -0.03 -3.35 4.83
C ILE A 49 0.30 -1.96 4.31
N LYS A 50 -0.38 -0.94 4.84
CA LYS A 50 -0.05 0.48 4.66
C LYS A 50 0.19 1.12 6.04
N VAL A 51 1.32 1.81 6.21
CA VAL A 51 1.66 2.50 7.47
C VAL A 51 2.25 3.87 7.16
N ASP A 52 1.76 4.88 7.88
CA ASP A 52 2.28 6.23 7.85
C ASP A 52 2.73 6.64 9.26
N ILE A 53 3.97 7.09 9.39
CA ILE A 53 4.55 7.49 10.66
C ILE A 53 4.78 9.01 10.64
N HIS A 54 4.04 9.73 11.47
CA HIS A 54 4.20 11.18 11.58
C HIS A 54 5.62 11.52 12.04
N ALA A 55 6.22 12.58 11.50
CA ALA A 55 7.59 13.03 11.82
C ALA A 55 7.84 13.39 13.30
N LYS A 56 6.77 13.44 14.12
CA LYS A 56 6.85 13.69 15.57
C LYS A 56 7.13 12.40 16.35
N VAL A 57 6.95 11.24 15.74
CA VAL A 57 7.34 9.95 16.31
C VAL A 57 8.83 9.78 16.06
N THR A 58 9.63 10.20 17.04
CA THR A 58 11.09 10.19 16.94
C THR A 58 11.69 8.86 17.36
N ASP A 59 10.98 8.06 18.16
CA ASP A 59 11.42 6.74 18.58
C ASP A 59 10.95 5.67 17.58
N PRO A 60 11.88 5.05 16.81
CA PRO A 60 11.52 3.99 15.85
C PRO A 60 10.99 2.72 16.52
N SER A 61 11.24 2.52 17.82
CA SER A 61 10.80 1.33 18.56
C SER A 61 9.28 1.23 18.63
N VAL A 62 8.58 2.37 18.65
CA VAL A 62 7.12 2.45 18.70
C VAL A 62 6.52 1.86 17.43
N ALA A 63 6.98 2.33 16.27
CA ALA A 63 6.52 1.83 14.98
C ALA A 63 6.90 0.37 14.76
N LYS A 64 8.10 -0.06 15.18
CA LYS A 64 8.52 -1.46 15.11
C LYS A 64 7.66 -2.38 15.97
N SER A 65 7.34 -1.95 17.19
CA SER A 65 6.50 -2.74 18.11
C SER A 65 5.07 -2.85 17.59
N MET A 66 4.49 -1.75 17.10
CA MET A 66 3.18 -1.75 16.43
C MET A 66 3.17 -2.73 15.24
N MET A 67 4.19 -2.68 14.39
CA MET A 67 4.33 -3.59 13.27
C MET A 67 4.49 -5.05 13.72
N GLY A 68 5.26 -5.33 14.77
CA GLY A 68 5.39 -6.67 15.33
C GLY A 68 4.05 -7.24 15.79
N CYS A 69 3.23 -6.44 16.47
CA CYS A 69 1.89 -6.82 16.90
C CYS A 69 0.95 -7.06 15.70
N LEU A 70 0.96 -6.17 14.70
CA LEU A 70 0.16 -6.33 13.48
C LEU A 70 0.51 -7.62 12.74
N LEU A 71 1.80 -7.87 12.51
CA LEU A 71 2.28 -9.05 11.79
C LEU A 71 1.94 -10.34 12.55
N SER A 72 2.08 -10.34 13.87
CA SER A 72 1.68 -11.47 14.72
C SER A 72 0.17 -11.72 14.65
N SER A 73 -0.63 -10.66 14.59
CA SER A 73 -2.09 -10.74 14.49
C SER A 73 -2.50 -11.29 13.12
N LEU A 74 -1.89 -10.82 12.03
CA LEU A 74 -2.12 -11.35 10.68
C LEU A 74 -1.81 -12.85 10.61
N LYS A 75 -0.65 -13.26 11.16
CA LYS A 75 -0.27 -14.67 11.23
C LYS A 75 -1.27 -15.52 12.02
N ALA A 76 -1.67 -15.05 13.20
CA ALA A 76 -2.63 -15.75 14.05
C ALA A 76 -4.01 -15.90 13.39
N ASN A 77 -4.35 -15.02 12.44
CA ASN A 77 -5.57 -15.07 11.64
C ASN A 77 -5.40 -15.81 10.30
N GLY A 78 -4.31 -16.57 10.13
CA GLY A 78 -4.12 -17.46 8.98
C GLY A 78 -3.46 -16.83 7.76
N SER A 79 -3.03 -15.57 7.83
CA SER A 79 -2.22 -14.98 6.76
C SER A 79 -0.80 -15.56 6.79
N HIS A 80 -0.36 -16.09 5.66
CA HIS A 80 1.00 -16.66 5.49
C HIS A 80 1.99 -15.68 4.87
N GLY A 81 1.55 -14.48 4.48
CA GLY A 81 2.41 -13.50 3.83
C GLY A 81 1.77 -12.11 3.80
N ALA A 82 2.62 -11.09 3.87
CA ALA A 82 2.19 -9.71 3.74
C ALA A 82 3.10 -8.92 2.80
N PHE A 83 2.53 -7.91 2.17
CA PHE A 83 3.24 -6.98 1.30
C PHE A 83 2.87 -5.52 1.58
N CYS A 84 3.71 -4.61 1.11
CA CYS A 84 3.50 -3.18 1.15
C CYS A 84 3.98 -2.52 -0.15
N GLU A 85 3.41 -1.35 -0.42
CA GLU A 85 3.72 -0.49 -1.56
C GLU A 85 4.48 0.72 -1.06
N VAL A 86 5.71 0.91 -1.54
CA VAL A 86 6.58 2.02 -1.12
C VAL A 86 7.00 2.82 -2.34
N ARG A 87 6.83 4.15 -2.31
CA ARG A 87 7.34 5.00 -3.39
C ARG A 87 8.85 4.84 -3.51
N GLN A 88 9.37 4.75 -4.73
CA GLN A 88 10.82 4.62 -4.98
C GLN A 88 11.64 5.76 -4.34
N THR A 89 11.04 6.93 -4.19
CA THR A 89 11.66 8.12 -3.59
C THR A 89 11.68 8.09 -2.05
N ASP A 90 10.88 7.24 -1.41
CA ASP A 90 10.76 7.15 0.05
C ASP A 90 11.78 6.15 0.65
N LYS A 91 13.05 6.57 0.65
CA LYS A 91 14.15 5.78 1.22
C LYS A 91 13.96 5.44 2.69
N ARG A 92 13.21 6.26 3.46
CA ARG A 92 12.97 6.03 4.88
C ARG A 92 12.07 4.82 5.07
N MET A 93 10.98 4.75 4.30
CA MET A 93 10.06 3.62 4.38
C MET A 93 10.68 2.33 3.84
N LEU A 94 11.50 2.41 2.78
CA LEU A 94 12.27 1.26 2.28
C LEU A 94 13.19 0.67 3.36
N ASP A 95 13.97 1.50 4.05
CA ASP A 95 14.83 1.06 5.17
C ASP A 95 14.02 0.52 6.35
N PHE A 96 12.89 1.17 6.67
CA PHE A 96 11.99 0.71 7.73
C PHE A 96 11.46 -0.70 7.47
N TYR A 97 10.91 -0.97 6.29
CA TYR A 97 10.40 -2.29 5.93
C TYR A 97 11.51 -3.33 5.76
N SER A 98 12.68 -2.94 5.25
CA SER A 98 13.85 -3.81 5.18
C SER A 98 14.27 -4.31 6.57
N LYS A 99 14.27 -3.41 7.57
CA LYS A 99 14.57 -3.75 8.97
C LYS A 99 13.50 -4.63 9.64
N LEU A 100 12.29 -4.68 9.07
CA LEU A 100 11.23 -5.62 9.48
C LEU A 100 11.31 -6.97 8.77
N GLY A 101 12.34 -7.18 7.93
CA GLY A 101 12.55 -8.41 7.17
C GLY A 101 11.72 -8.50 5.89
N CYS A 102 11.16 -7.38 5.41
CA CYS A 102 10.58 -7.32 4.07
C CYS A 102 11.69 -7.20 3.02
N PHE A 103 11.51 -7.87 1.89
CA PHE A 103 12.39 -7.79 0.73
C PHE A 103 11.61 -7.34 -0.50
N GLU A 104 12.29 -6.74 -1.48
CA GLU A 104 11.66 -6.38 -2.76
C GLU A 104 11.16 -7.65 -3.46
N VAL A 105 9.85 -7.70 -3.70
CA VAL A 105 9.24 -8.75 -4.52
C VAL A 105 9.22 -8.21 -5.94
N ALA A 106 9.93 -8.90 -6.84
CA ALA A 106 10.36 -8.42 -8.14
C ALA A 106 9.34 -7.56 -8.92
N LYS A 107 9.85 -6.63 -9.73
CA LYS A 107 9.10 -5.87 -10.74
C LYS A 107 8.54 -6.84 -11.79
N MET A 108 7.33 -7.35 -11.59
CA MET A 108 6.61 -8.10 -12.62
C MET A 108 5.82 -7.12 -13.52
N GLU A 109 5.51 -7.55 -14.75
CA GLU A 109 4.55 -6.82 -15.59
C GLU A 109 3.22 -6.66 -14.86
N GLY A 110 2.64 -5.45 -14.90
CA GLY A 110 1.42 -5.09 -14.15
C GLY A 110 1.66 -4.34 -12.83
N PHE A 111 2.92 -4.04 -12.46
CA PHE A 111 3.24 -3.30 -11.24
C PHE A 111 3.31 -1.78 -11.52
N PRO A 112 2.81 -0.92 -10.60
CA PRO A 112 2.91 0.53 -10.76
C PRO A 112 4.36 1.01 -10.90
N LYS A 113 4.66 1.82 -11.92
CA LYS A 113 6.04 2.23 -12.28
C LYS A 113 6.77 3.02 -11.19
N ASP A 114 6.04 3.68 -10.29
CA ASP A 114 6.60 4.58 -9.26
C ASP A 114 6.68 3.94 -7.87
N VAL A 115 6.30 2.67 -7.76
CA VAL A 115 6.20 1.94 -6.49
C VAL A 115 7.13 0.73 -6.50
N ILE A 116 7.74 0.46 -5.35
CA ILE A 116 8.44 -0.78 -5.03
C ILE A 116 7.50 -1.60 -4.16
N ILE A 117 7.25 -2.84 -4.56
CA ILE A 117 6.51 -3.78 -3.72
C ILE A 117 7.50 -4.56 -2.87
N MET A 118 7.32 -4.48 -1.56
CA MET A 118 8.12 -5.25 -0.60
C MET A 118 7.22 -6.26 0.12
N GLY A 119 7.73 -7.44 0.42
CA GLY A 119 6.97 -8.51 1.04
C GLY A 119 7.77 -9.36 2.00
N ARG A 120 7.05 -10.10 2.85
CA ARG A 120 7.61 -11.12 3.75
C ARG A 120 6.61 -12.22 4.03
N SER A 121 7.11 -13.42 4.29
CA SER A 121 6.33 -14.50 4.90
C SER A 121 6.05 -14.19 6.38
N LEU A 122 4.90 -14.65 6.89
CA LEU A 122 4.48 -14.46 8.28
C LEU A 122 4.69 -15.69 9.15
#